data_AF-Q09QN8-F1
#
_entry.id   AF-Q09QN8-F1
#
_cell.length_a   1.000
_cell.length_b   1.000
_cell.length_c   1.000
_cell.angle_alpha   90.00
_cell.angle_beta   90.00
_cell.angle_gamma   90.00
#
_symmetry.space_group_name_H-M   'P 1'
#
loop_
_entity.id
_entity.type
_entity.pdbx_description
1 polymer ?
#
loop_
_entity_poly.entity_id
_entity_poly.type
_entity_poly.pdbx_seq_one_letter_code
_entity_poly.pdbx_strand_id
1 'polypeptide(L)' 'KMRKNAFASVCLLGEDNNSTISGIWVWRGHETCFYLSEDWQIDFESYSWKKLDPFSAETKTMVSEYLAWAGDFG' A
#
# COMPACT_ATOMS: atom_id res chain seq x y z
N LYS A 1 -8.24 12.46 10.46
CA LYS A 1 -8.73 11.72 9.26
C LYS A 1 -7.52 11.32 8.40
N MET A 2 -7.33 10.03 8.16
CA MET A 2 -6.15 9.41 7.55
C MET A 2 -5.67 10.12 6.26
N ARG A 3 -6.59 10.48 5.37
CA ARG A 3 -6.33 11.18 4.09
C ARG A 3 -5.52 12.48 4.17
N LYS A 4 -5.42 13.13 5.33
CA LYS A 4 -4.62 14.36 5.49
C LYS A 4 -3.14 14.07 5.76
N ASN A 5 -2.81 12.84 6.14
CA ASN A 5 -1.49 12.43 6.65
C ASN A 5 -0.94 11.18 5.96
N ALA A 6 -1.70 10.63 5.01
CA ALA A 6 -1.37 9.41 4.31
C ALA A 6 -1.76 9.54 2.83
N PHE A 7 -1.02 8.84 1.99
CA PHE A 7 -1.23 8.69 0.56
C PHE A 7 -1.06 7.21 0.21
N ALA A 8 -1.82 6.71 -0.76
CA ALA A 8 -1.68 5.35 -1.23
C ALA A 8 -1.92 5.30 -2.74
N SER A 9 -1.21 4.39 -3.41
CA SER A 9 -1.50 3.99 -4.79
C SER A 9 -1.81 2.51 -4.77
N VAL A 10 -3.06 2.17 -5.07
CA VAL A 10 -3.59 0.81 -4.98
C VAL A 10 -4.21 0.44 -6.32
N CYS A 11 -3.82 -0.71 -6.84
CA CYS A 11 -4.25 -1.25 -8.12
C CYS A 11 -5.05 -2.53 -7.89
N LEU A 12 -6.09 -2.73 -8.70
CA LEU A 12 -6.76 -4.01 -8.86
C LEU A 12 -6.10 -4.70 -10.05
N LEU A 13 -5.51 -5.86 -9.81
CA LEU A 13 -4.77 -6.67 -10.77
C LEU A 13 -5.52 -7.99 -11.03
N GLY A 14 -5.27 -8.62 -12.16
CA GLY A 14 -5.90 -9.91 -12.54
C GLY A 14 -7.12 -9.76 -13.44
N GLU A 15 -7.95 -10.81 -13.46
CA GLU A 15 -9.07 -10.98 -14.39
C GLU A 15 -10.39 -11.23 -13.62
N ASP A 16 -11.51 -11.31 -14.35
CA ASP A 16 -12.82 -11.61 -13.78
C ASP A 16 -12.80 -12.90 -12.94
N ASN A 17 -13.28 -12.81 -11.70
CA ASN A 17 -13.27 -13.88 -10.68
C ASN A 17 -11.89 -14.31 -10.15
N ASN A 18 -10.80 -13.65 -10.56
CA ASN A 18 -9.46 -13.86 -10.00
C ASN A 18 -8.71 -12.52 -9.92
N SER A 19 -9.23 -11.62 -9.08
CA SER A 19 -8.65 -10.29 -8.89
C SER A 19 -7.86 -10.21 -7.59
N THR A 20 -6.73 -9.51 -7.64
CA THR A 20 -5.84 -9.28 -6.51
C THR A 20 -5.69 -7.78 -6.30
N ILE A 21 -5.80 -7.33 -5.05
CA ILE A 21 -5.56 -5.94 -4.68
C ILE A 21 -4.13 -5.83 -4.16
N SER A 22 -3.34 -4.96 -4.78
CA SER A 22 -1.99 -4.64 -4.30
C SER A 22 -1.71 -3.15 -4.42
N GLY A 23 -0.85 -2.64 -3.56
CA GLY A 23 -0.50 -1.23 -3.59
C GLY A 23 0.51 -0.82 -2.53
N ILE A 24 0.98 0.41 -2.68
CA ILE A 24 1.86 1.05 -1.70
C ILE A 24 1.08 2.08 -0.89
N TRP A 25 1.46 2.19 0.37
CA TRP A 25 0.92 3.19 1.28
C TRP A 25 2.07 3.96 1.93
N VAL A 26 1.88 5.26 2.08
CA VAL A 26 2.84 6.19 2.68
C VAL A 26 2.09 7.02 3.70
N TRP A 27 2.55 7.02 4.95
CA TRP A 27 1.99 7.85 6.02
C TRP A 27 3.08 8.37 6.94
N ARG A 28 2.72 9.35 7.77
CA ARG A 28 3.63 9.88 8.80
C ARG A 28 3.61 8.97 10.04
N GLY A 29 4.75 8.37 10.37
CA GLY A 29 4.94 7.52 11.55
C GLY A 29 5.81 6.30 11.26
N HIS A 30 6.32 5.66 12.31
CA HIS A 30 7.09 4.42 12.17
C HIS A 30 6.22 3.17 12.23
N GLU A 31 5.18 3.23 13.06
CA GLU A 31 4.24 2.14 13.29
C GLU A 31 3.10 2.13 12.27
N THR A 32 2.41 1.00 12.20
CA THR A 32 1.19 0.82 11.42
C THR A 32 0.12 1.81 11.87
N CYS A 33 -0.32 2.69 10.97
CA CYS A 33 -1.21 3.78 11.31
C CYS A 33 -2.63 3.36 11.71
N PHE A 34 -3.05 2.13 11.40
CA PHE A 34 -4.38 1.60 11.75
C PHE A 34 -4.61 1.51 13.27
N TYR A 35 -3.57 1.31 14.07
CA TYR A 35 -3.72 1.29 15.54
C TYR A 35 -3.92 2.68 16.16
N LEU A 36 -3.75 3.77 15.41
CA LEU A 36 -3.91 5.13 15.93
C LEU A 36 -5.37 5.55 16.10
N SER A 37 -6.33 4.80 15.53
CA SER A 37 -7.76 5.10 15.58
C SER A 37 -8.57 3.84 15.35
N GLU A 38 -9.54 3.53 16.21
CA GLU A 38 -10.44 2.38 16.04
C GLU A 38 -11.20 2.44 14.70
N ASP A 39 -11.61 3.64 14.28
CA ASP A 39 -12.25 3.87 12.97
C ASP A 39 -11.42 3.40 11.76
N TRP A 40 -10.10 3.22 11.89
CA TRP A 40 -9.22 2.80 10.79
C TRP A 40 -8.89 1.30 10.86
N GLN A 41 -9.35 0.59 11.88
CA GLN A 41 -9.10 -0.84 12.06
C GLN A 41 -10.11 -1.72 11.33
N ILE A 42 -11.05 -1.12 10.60
CA ILE A 42 -12.03 -1.88 9.83
C ILE A 42 -11.32 -2.54 8.65
N ASP A 43 -11.36 -3.88 8.61
CA ASP A 43 -10.90 -4.76 7.52
C ASP A 43 -9.41 -4.66 7.12
N PHE A 44 -8.58 -3.85 7.80
CA PHE A 44 -7.15 -3.75 7.47
C PHE A 44 -6.42 -5.09 7.64
N GLU A 45 -6.90 -5.96 8.54
CA GLU A 45 -6.35 -7.30 8.79
C GLU A 45 -6.51 -8.27 7.60
N SER A 46 -7.41 -7.97 6.67
CA SER A 46 -7.58 -8.76 5.44
C SER A 46 -6.43 -8.53 4.44
N TYR A 47 -5.56 -7.55 4.68
CA TYR A 47 -4.43 -7.22 3.83
C TYR A 47 -3.10 -7.56 4.53
N SER A 48 -2.11 -7.99 3.75
CA SER A 48 -0.75 -8.21 4.25
C SER A 48 0.03 -6.89 4.24
N TRP A 49 0.47 -6.45 5.42
CA TRP A 49 1.24 -5.21 5.58
C TRP A 49 2.73 -5.54 5.79
N LYS A 50 3.58 -5.07 4.88
CA LYS A 50 5.04 -5.16 5.02
C LYS A 50 5.63 -3.76 5.03
N LYS A 51 6.46 -3.48 6.03
CA LYS A 51 7.25 -2.26 6.07
C LYS A 51 8.38 -2.35 5.03
N LEU A 52 8.44 -1.37 4.15
CA LEU A 52 9.45 -1.29 3.10
C LEU A 52 10.65 -0.45 3.56
N ASP A 53 11.84 -0.81 3.09
CA ASP A 53 13.06 -0.05 3.34
C ASP A 53 13.29 0.96 2.19
N PRO A 54 13.22 2.28 2.43
CA PRO A 54 13.40 3.30 1.40
C PRO A 54 14.81 3.31 0.77
N PHE A 55 15.80 2.69 1.41
CA PHE A 55 17.16 2.61 0.87
C PHE A 55 17.35 1.42 -0.06
N SER A 56 16.49 0.40 0.00
CA SER A 56 16.55 -0.76 -0.87
C SER A 56 16.21 -0.40 -2.32
N ALA A 57 16.94 -0.98 -3.27
CA ALA A 57 16.69 -0.79 -4.69
C ALA A 57 15.31 -1.33 -5.11
N GLU A 58 14.92 -2.48 -4.56
CA GLU A 58 13.61 -3.11 -4.81
C GLU A 58 12.45 -2.20 -4.42
N THR A 59 12.50 -1.55 -3.26
CA THR A 59 11.44 -0.62 -2.82
C THR A 59 11.35 0.59 -3.75
N LYS A 60 12.49 1.11 -4.24
CA LYS A 60 12.48 2.25 -5.17
C LYS A 60 11.84 1.89 -6.51
N THR A 61 12.12 0.69 -7.01
CA THR A 61 11.46 0.15 -8.22
C THR A 61 9.97 0.00 -7.99
N MET A 62 9.57 -0.71 -6.93
CA MET A 62 8.16 -0.92 -6.57
C MET A 62 7.39 0.40 -6.41
N VAL A 63 7.98 1.39 -5.74
CA VAL A 63 7.36 2.71 -5.58
C VAL A 63 7.20 3.42 -6.92
N SER A 64 8.21 3.36 -7.78
CA SER A 64 8.15 3.98 -9.11
C SER A 64 7.07 3.34 -9.97
N GLU A 65 7.01 2.01 -9.96
CA GLU A 65 6.00 1.21 -10.67
C GLU A 65 4.58 1.55 -10.21
N TYR A 66 4.31 1.47 -8.91
CA TYR A 66 2.96 1.74 -8.37
C TYR A 66 2.56 3.21 -8.45
N LEU A 67 3.49 4.17 -8.50
CA LEU A 67 3.15 5.59 -8.68
C LEU A 67 2.97 5.97 -10.16
N ALA A 68 3.74 5.35 -11.05
CA ALA A 68 3.65 5.60 -12.50
C ALA A 68 2.59 4.75 -13.20
N TRP A 69 2.04 3.74 -12.52
CA TRP A 69 1.12 2.75 -13.08
C TRP A 69 1.68 2.05 -14.33
N ALA A 70 3.00 1.88 -14.36
CA ALA A 70 3.76 1.36 -15.49
C ALA A 70 4.65 0.17 -15.11
N GLY A 71 4.39 -0.46 -13.97
CA GLY A 71 5.07 -1.68 -13.53
C GLY A 71 4.55 -2.93 -14.22
N ASP A 72 5.43 -3.93 -14.32
CA ASP A 72 5.04 -5.28 -14.68
C ASP A 72 4.53 -5.98 -13.42
N PHE A 73 3.22 -5.87 -13.19
CA PHE A 73 2.61 -6.29 -11.92
C PHE A 73 2.20 -7.77 -11.86
N GLY A 74 2.50 -8.54 -12.91
CA GLY A 74 2.10 -9.96 -13.02
C GLY A 74 0.66 -10.12 -13.47
#